data_AF-F3B296-F1
#
_entry.id   AF-F3B296-F1
#
_cell.length_a   1.000
_cell.length_b   1.000
_cell.length_c   1.000
_cell.angle_alpha   90.00
_cell.angle_beta   90.00
_cell.angle_gamma   90.00
#
_symmetry.space_group_name_H-M   'P 1'
#
loop_
_entity.id
_entity.type
_entity.pdbx_description
1 polymer ?
#
loop_
_entity_poly.entity_id
_entity_poly.type
_entity_poly.pdbx_seq_one_letter_code
_entity_poly.pdbx_strand_id
1 'polypeptide(L)'
;MREENFEIAKSINFIFCSHPLNKKSVDEDYMEEYQAAGLNHSCALFSYEDLEVGKLSLYGEDIKGLSIYRGWMMPAHMYELFYNLLLGKGIQLINSPKEYAKYHLLPRWYSDFEGLTPFSVWNESRDIEDALKLTKGLEGAFVVKDYVKSRKHEWHDACFIKDISDKEDTFRVINNFIYRQGDNLEGGVVLRKFESLKSIGVHKESGIPISEEYRIFVFKGEILVADNYWSENEEVNISEEEYMWIESTASRIESNFVTIDLARKTDGSLIIMEMGDGQVSGLQQIDAYEFYRAFQNQGKGNIYSIDYVKEVINEFVKMDFEPELSLCFRGNESEYMIIGYADHVSFQRCGYYDGSGEIEYKTLDELFEAELIDGICLKRDWNKILDIWCSPSMIDFEFKKDKYKKMIEKSNLEWGDRRPIFKIVKKEIDKWNPYGLLPEFPKDEFDGESTRIALDMNWNSTIDKIAKLIFDEFTFSFGDEYMFSLKCCIPIAKNIRDSMDRFMKNQGKISE
;
A
#
# COMPACT_ATOMS: atom_id res chain seq x y z
N MET A 1 6.90 -1.56 4.74
CA MET A 1 7.92 -2.61 4.94
C MET A 1 9.15 -1.95 5.52
N ARG A 2 9.89 -2.61 6.42
CA ARG A 2 11.21 -2.15 6.88
C ARG A 2 12.19 -2.11 5.70
N GLU A 3 13.15 -1.20 5.75
CA GLU A 3 14.10 -0.94 4.64
C GLU A 3 14.81 -2.22 4.15
N GLU A 4 15.32 -3.06 5.06
CA GLU A 4 15.96 -4.34 4.69
C GLU A 4 15.00 -5.28 3.94
N ASN A 5 13.76 -5.41 4.42
CA ASN A 5 12.75 -6.26 3.79
C ASN A 5 12.34 -5.71 2.42
N PHE A 6 12.32 -4.38 2.28
CA PHE A 6 11.99 -3.71 1.02
C PHE A 6 13.06 -3.92 -0.06
N GLU A 7 14.34 -3.79 0.28
CA GLU A 7 15.44 -4.05 -0.66
C GLU A 7 15.46 -5.52 -1.13
N ILE A 8 15.10 -6.45 -0.23
CA ILE A 8 14.88 -7.85 -0.60
C ILE A 8 13.67 -7.96 -1.52
N ALA A 9 12.52 -7.38 -1.17
CA ALA A 9 11.29 -7.44 -1.97
C ALA A 9 11.51 -6.96 -3.40
N LYS A 10 12.21 -5.84 -3.59
CA LYS A 10 12.54 -5.28 -4.91
C LYS A 10 13.42 -6.18 -5.78
N SER A 11 14.31 -6.94 -5.16
CA SER A 11 15.32 -7.76 -5.86
C SER A 11 14.89 -9.22 -6.07
N ILE A 12 13.69 -9.60 -5.60
CA ILE A 12 13.15 -10.95 -5.78
C ILE A 12 12.81 -11.20 -7.25
N ASN A 13 13.14 -12.40 -7.71
CA ASN A 13 12.65 -12.93 -8.98
C ASN A 13 11.39 -13.77 -8.76
N PHE A 14 10.60 -13.98 -9.81
CA PHE A 14 9.45 -14.88 -9.74
C PHE A 14 9.62 -16.08 -10.64
N ILE A 15 9.09 -17.23 -10.20
CA ILE A 15 9.00 -18.44 -11.01
C ILE A 15 7.55 -18.90 -11.08
N PHE A 16 7.07 -19.16 -12.29
CA PHE A 16 5.68 -19.56 -12.56
C PHE A 16 5.60 -20.92 -13.24
N CYS A 17 4.45 -21.58 -13.13
CA CYS A 17 4.16 -22.76 -13.93
C CYS A 17 4.12 -22.41 -15.42
N SER A 18 4.77 -23.22 -16.25
CA SER A 18 4.62 -23.15 -17.70
C SER A 18 3.35 -23.88 -18.14
N HIS A 19 2.74 -23.45 -19.23
CA HIS A 19 1.59 -24.12 -19.83
C HIS A 19 1.91 -25.60 -20.14
N PRO A 20 1.04 -26.56 -19.76
CA PRO A 20 1.30 -28.01 -19.89
C PRO A 20 1.68 -28.46 -21.32
N LEU A 21 1.04 -27.85 -22.33
CA LEU A 21 1.26 -28.17 -23.75
C LEU A 21 2.32 -27.29 -24.43
N ASN A 22 2.64 -26.12 -23.86
CA ASN A 22 3.57 -25.16 -24.44
C ASN A 22 4.48 -24.62 -23.33
N LYS A 23 5.52 -25.35 -23.03
CA LYS A 23 6.42 -25.08 -21.89
C LYS A 23 7.14 -23.72 -21.94
N LYS A 24 7.03 -22.97 -23.05
CA LYS A 24 7.60 -21.62 -23.21
C LYS A 24 6.60 -20.49 -22.93
N SER A 25 5.33 -20.79 -22.70
CA SER A 25 4.34 -19.84 -22.21
C SER A 25 4.00 -20.13 -20.76
N VAL A 26 3.62 -19.11 -20.00
CA VAL A 26 3.07 -19.29 -18.65
C VAL A 26 1.73 -20.02 -18.72
N ASP A 27 1.39 -20.72 -17.64
CA ASP A 27 0.04 -21.24 -17.39
C ASP A 27 -1.01 -20.11 -17.52
N GLU A 28 -2.14 -20.42 -18.12
CA GLU A 28 -3.19 -19.43 -18.42
C GLU A 28 -3.77 -18.83 -17.13
N ASP A 29 -3.91 -19.62 -16.07
CA ASP A 29 -4.42 -19.18 -14.77
C ASP A 29 -3.48 -18.18 -14.05
N TYR A 30 -2.22 -18.11 -14.47
CA TYR A 30 -1.21 -17.19 -13.92
C TYR A 30 -0.71 -16.15 -14.93
N MET A 31 -1.36 -16.03 -16.09
CA MET A 31 -0.94 -15.11 -17.15
C MET A 31 -0.91 -13.65 -16.68
N GLU A 32 -1.95 -13.21 -15.98
CA GLU A 32 -2.06 -11.83 -15.50
C GLU A 32 -1.01 -11.55 -14.41
N GLU A 33 -0.83 -12.47 -13.46
CA GLU A 33 0.21 -12.39 -12.44
C GLU A 33 1.62 -12.30 -13.07
N TYR A 34 1.90 -13.12 -14.09
CA TYR A 34 3.18 -13.11 -14.80
C TYR A 34 3.44 -11.77 -15.53
N GLN A 35 2.42 -11.19 -16.16
CA GLN A 35 2.53 -9.87 -16.81
C GLN A 35 2.80 -8.77 -15.79
N ALA A 36 2.06 -8.77 -14.67
CA ALA A 36 2.22 -7.79 -13.60
C ALA A 36 3.61 -7.88 -12.93
N ALA A 37 4.07 -9.09 -12.62
CA ALA A 37 5.40 -9.34 -12.06
C ALA A 37 6.52 -8.82 -13.00
N GLY A 38 6.41 -9.15 -14.29
CA GLY A 38 7.39 -8.82 -15.33
C GLY A 38 7.63 -7.33 -15.57
N LEU A 39 6.81 -6.43 -14.99
CA LEU A 39 7.05 -4.98 -15.06
C LEU A 39 8.26 -4.54 -14.23
N ASN A 40 8.51 -5.20 -13.09
CA ASN A 40 9.55 -4.79 -12.13
C ASN A 40 10.45 -5.96 -11.67
N HIS A 41 10.13 -7.20 -12.02
CA HIS A 41 10.85 -8.39 -11.57
C HIS A 41 11.17 -9.32 -12.74
N SER A 42 12.35 -9.93 -12.70
CA SER A 42 12.70 -11.00 -13.64
C SER A 42 11.86 -12.25 -13.38
N CYS A 43 11.36 -12.87 -14.45
CA CYS A 43 10.46 -14.01 -14.36
C CYS A 43 10.99 -15.23 -15.14
N ALA A 44 10.99 -16.39 -14.48
CA ALA A 44 11.25 -17.68 -15.09
C ALA A 44 10.01 -18.58 -15.08
N LEU A 45 10.04 -19.63 -15.89
CA LEU A 45 8.99 -20.63 -15.97
C LEU A 45 9.57 -22.02 -15.68
N PHE A 46 8.77 -22.92 -15.12
CA PHE A 46 9.11 -24.35 -15.03
C PHE A 46 7.94 -25.23 -15.43
N SER A 47 8.23 -26.44 -15.93
CA SER A 47 7.19 -27.44 -16.21
C SER A 47 6.86 -28.23 -14.94
N TYR A 48 5.62 -28.10 -14.48
CA TYR A 48 5.10 -28.84 -13.33
C TYR A 48 5.07 -30.35 -13.63
N GLU A 49 4.70 -30.74 -14.85
CA GLU A 49 4.62 -32.15 -15.29
C GLU A 49 6.01 -32.82 -15.32
N ASP A 50 7.05 -32.09 -15.75
CA ASP A 50 8.41 -32.63 -15.67
C ASP A 50 8.85 -32.80 -14.20
N LEU A 51 8.43 -31.90 -13.32
CA LEU A 51 8.73 -31.98 -11.89
C LEU A 51 8.03 -33.18 -11.21
N GLU A 52 6.81 -33.53 -11.61
CA GLU A 52 6.09 -34.73 -11.11
C GLU A 52 6.89 -36.02 -11.35
N VAL A 53 7.65 -36.09 -12.43
CA VAL A 53 8.55 -37.23 -12.73
C VAL A 53 10.00 -36.99 -12.25
N GLY A 54 10.20 -35.97 -11.40
CA GLY A 54 11.46 -35.68 -10.72
C GLY A 54 12.49 -34.89 -11.54
N LYS A 55 12.07 -34.22 -12.62
CA LYS A 55 12.96 -33.47 -13.51
C LYS A 55 12.65 -31.97 -13.46
N LEU A 56 13.66 -31.16 -13.16
CA LEU A 56 13.57 -29.71 -13.30
C LEU A 56 13.84 -29.28 -14.75
N SER A 57 12.83 -28.69 -15.39
CA SER A 57 12.93 -28.04 -16.71
C SER A 57 12.55 -26.57 -16.58
N LEU A 58 13.48 -25.67 -16.90
CA LEU A 58 13.31 -24.21 -16.82
C LEU A 58 13.22 -23.57 -18.21
N TYR A 59 12.44 -22.49 -18.30
CA TYR A 59 12.23 -21.67 -19.49
C TYR A 59 12.12 -20.19 -19.09
N GLY A 60 12.09 -19.29 -20.08
CA GLY A 60 12.03 -17.84 -19.83
C GLY A 60 13.41 -17.24 -19.54
N GLU A 61 13.47 -16.29 -18.61
CA GLU A 61 14.71 -15.63 -18.21
C GLU A 61 15.63 -16.56 -17.39
N ASP A 62 16.94 -16.34 -17.48
CA ASP A 62 17.92 -17.03 -16.63
C ASP A 62 18.05 -16.25 -15.31
N ILE A 63 17.30 -16.68 -14.30
CA ILE A 63 17.26 -16.04 -12.97
C ILE A 63 18.21 -16.72 -11.97
N LYS A 64 18.69 -15.95 -10.99
CA LYS A 64 19.51 -16.43 -9.86
C LYS A 64 19.22 -15.64 -8.59
N GLY A 65 19.53 -16.23 -7.44
CA GLY A 65 19.32 -15.60 -6.13
C GLY A 65 17.95 -15.95 -5.55
N LEU A 66 17.43 -15.06 -4.70
CA LEU A 66 16.14 -15.26 -4.06
C LEU A 66 14.99 -15.20 -5.07
N SER A 67 14.01 -16.08 -4.92
CA SER A 67 12.86 -16.14 -5.83
C SER A 67 11.59 -16.57 -5.11
N ILE A 68 10.44 -16.11 -5.58
CA ILE A 68 9.12 -16.57 -5.10
C ILE A 68 8.51 -17.43 -6.20
N TYR A 69 8.05 -18.62 -5.83
CA TYR A 69 7.17 -19.42 -6.68
C TYR A 69 5.75 -18.85 -6.64
N ARG A 70 5.10 -18.72 -7.79
CA ARG A 70 3.67 -18.41 -7.90
C ARG A 70 3.01 -19.44 -8.80
N GLY A 71 2.23 -20.34 -8.21
CA GLY A 71 1.65 -21.45 -8.96
C GLY A 71 0.84 -22.41 -8.10
N TRP A 72 0.59 -23.59 -8.68
CA TRP A 72 -0.20 -24.65 -8.07
C TRP A 72 0.39 -25.21 -6.77
N MET A 73 -0.51 -25.60 -5.88
CA MET A 73 -0.18 -26.27 -4.63
C MET A 73 0.58 -27.58 -4.87
N MET A 74 1.68 -27.78 -4.14
CA MET A 74 2.47 -29.01 -4.18
C MET A 74 2.38 -29.76 -2.84
N PRO A 75 2.35 -31.10 -2.86
CA PRO A 75 2.66 -31.89 -1.68
C PRO A 75 4.04 -31.52 -1.11
N ALA A 76 4.21 -31.56 0.20
CA ALA A 76 5.43 -31.09 0.87
C ALA A 76 6.73 -31.74 0.32
N HIS A 77 6.68 -33.02 -0.02
CA HIS A 77 7.84 -33.75 -0.59
C HIS A 77 8.18 -33.30 -2.02
N MET A 78 7.17 -32.95 -2.82
CA MET A 78 7.37 -32.43 -4.18
C MET A 78 7.93 -31.01 -4.14
N TYR A 79 7.45 -30.18 -3.22
CA TYR A 79 8.01 -28.86 -2.98
C TYR A 79 9.47 -28.93 -2.51
N GLU A 80 9.81 -29.87 -1.62
CA GLU A 80 11.19 -30.08 -1.18
C GLU A 80 12.11 -30.50 -2.35
N LEU A 81 11.64 -31.38 -3.24
CA LEU A 81 12.37 -31.74 -4.45
C LEU A 81 12.57 -30.52 -5.36
N PHE A 82 11.51 -29.75 -5.60
CA PHE A 82 11.55 -28.53 -6.42
C PHE A 82 12.57 -27.52 -5.89
N TYR A 83 12.51 -27.24 -4.59
CA TYR A 83 13.43 -26.36 -3.89
C TYR A 83 14.89 -26.79 -4.08
N ASN A 84 15.19 -28.07 -3.84
CA ASN A 84 16.57 -28.58 -3.91
C ASN A 84 17.13 -28.55 -5.35
N LEU A 85 16.29 -28.86 -6.34
CA LEU A 85 16.70 -28.80 -7.75
C LEU A 85 16.99 -27.35 -8.20
N LEU A 86 16.16 -26.40 -7.78
CA LEU A 86 16.37 -24.97 -8.04
C LEU A 86 17.60 -24.43 -7.31
N LEU A 87 17.81 -24.84 -6.06
CA LEU A 87 18.98 -24.44 -5.27
C LEU A 87 20.27 -24.90 -5.95
N GLY A 88 20.28 -26.09 -6.55
CA GLY A 88 21.38 -26.60 -7.38
C GLY A 88 21.65 -25.77 -8.64
N LYS A 89 20.72 -24.91 -9.07
CA LYS A 89 20.88 -23.91 -10.14
C LYS A 89 21.22 -22.51 -9.63
N GLY A 90 21.33 -22.32 -8.32
CA GLY A 90 21.55 -21.01 -7.69
C GLY A 90 20.26 -20.19 -7.54
N ILE A 91 19.10 -20.82 -7.61
CA ILE A 91 17.78 -20.21 -7.37
C ILE A 91 17.30 -20.67 -6.00
N GLN A 92 17.21 -19.76 -5.03
CA GLN A 92 16.77 -20.06 -3.68
C GLN A 92 15.32 -19.58 -3.51
N LEU A 93 14.38 -20.52 -3.36
CA LEU A 93 12.99 -20.13 -3.13
C LEU A 93 12.79 -19.55 -1.74
N ILE A 94 11.91 -18.55 -1.69
CA ILE A 94 11.11 -18.21 -0.53
C ILE A 94 9.75 -18.84 -0.79
N ASN A 95 9.28 -19.76 0.04
CA ASN A 95 9.82 -20.25 1.32
C ASN A 95 10.81 -21.43 1.20
N SER A 96 11.55 -21.75 2.25
CA SER A 96 12.21 -23.06 2.37
C SER A 96 11.18 -24.19 2.54
N PRO A 97 11.53 -25.48 2.33
CA PRO A 97 10.56 -26.57 2.49
C PRO A 97 9.94 -26.66 3.90
N LYS A 98 10.71 -26.29 4.93
CA LYS A 98 10.22 -26.22 6.31
C LYS A 98 9.19 -25.10 6.47
N GLU A 99 9.51 -23.92 5.96
CA GLU A 99 8.66 -22.73 6.01
C GLU A 99 7.38 -22.92 5.19
N TYR A 100 7.48 -23.51 4.00
CA TYR A 100 6.33 -23.90 3.17
C TYR A 100 5.34 -24.75 3.98
N ALA A 101 5.82 -25.85 4.54
CA ALA A 101 4.95 -26.73 5.31
C ALA A 101 4.45 -26.10 6.63
N LYS A 102 5.19 -25.15 7.24
CA LYS A 102 4.85 -24.54 8.54
C LYS A 102 3.49 -23.87 8.52
N TYR A 103 3.19 -23.08 7.49
CA TYR A 103 1.91 -22.35 7.37
C TYR A 103 0.96 -22.95 6.35
N HIS A 104 1.40 -23.93 5.55
CA HIS A 104 0.54 -24.66 4.63
C HIS A 104 -0.25 -25.80 5.31
N LEU A 105 0.27 -26.38 6.39
CA LEU A 105 -0.36 -27.52 7.08
C LEU A 105 -0.90 -27.09 8.45
N LEU A 106 -2.20 -27.25 8.67
CA LEU A 106 -2.89 -26.82 9.90
C LEU A 106 -2.19 -27.20 11.21
N PRO A 107 -1.76 -28.46 11.43
CA PRO A 107 -1.09 -28.83 12.67
C PRO A 107 0.22 -28.08 12.96
N ARG A 108 0.84 -27.50 11.94
CA ARG A 108 2.15 -26.84 12.07
C ARG A 108 2.02 -25.36 12.46
N TRP A 109 0.90 -24.70 12.16
CA TRP A 109 0.67 -23.30 12.54
C TRP A 109 -0.37 -23.12 13.65
N TYR A 110 -1.24 -24.10 13.92
CA TYR A 110 -2.34 -23.96 14.88
C TYR A 110 -1.87 -23.50 16.27
N SER A 111 -0.80 -24.10 16.79
CA SER A 111 -0.26 -23.78 18.13
C SER A 111 0.19 -22.33 18.26
N ASP A 112 0.62 -21.71 17.17
CA ASP A 112 1.12 -20.34 17.18
C ASP A 112 -0.03 -19.34 17.37
N PHE A 113 -1.27 -19.73 17.02
CA PHE A 113 -2.45 -18.85 17.04
C PHE A 113 -3.63 -19.45 17.80
N GLU A 114 -3.35 -20.37 18.73
CA GLU A 114 -4.37 -20.92 19.61
C GLU A 114 -5.08 -19.79 20.37
N GLY A 115 -6.42 -19.82 20.37
CA GLY A 115 -7.26 -18.75 20.90
C GLY A 115 -7.56 -17.59 19.93
N LEU A 116 -6.85 -17.51 18.80
CA LEU A 116 -7.12 -16.55 17.70
C LEU A 116 -7.69 -17.24 16.44
N THR A 117 -7.87 -18.56 16.49
CA THR A 117 -8.35 -19.41 15.41
C THR A 117 -9.37 -20.42 15.97
N PRO A 118 -10.35 -20.91 15.17
CA PRO A 118 -11.31 -21.90 15.62
C PRO A 118 -10.66 -23.12 16.26
N PHE A 119 -11.18 -23.55 17.40
CA PHE A 119 -10.71 -24.75 18.11
C PHE A 119 -10.62 -25.94 17.15
N SER A 120 -9.48 -26.64 17.14
CA SER A 120 -9.26 -27.75 16.22
C SER A 120 -8.58 -28.93 16.91
N VAL A 121 -8.99 -30.14 16.52
CA VAL A 121 -8.31 -31.39 16.85
C VAL A 121 -8.06 -32.19 15.58
N TRP A 122 -6.99 -32.98 15.56
CA TRP A 122 -6.60 -33.72 14.37
C TRP A 122 -5.89 -35.03 14.70
N ASN A 123 -5.82 -35.92 13.72
CA ASN A 123 -4.99 -37.12 13.73
C ASN A 123 -4.02 -37.09 12.54
N GLU A 124 -3.04 -37.99 12.54
CA GLU A 124 -2.05 -38.14 11.44
C GLU A 124 -2.42 -39.28 10.46
N SER A 125 -3.63 -39.81 10.60
CA SER A 125 -4.06 -41.07 9.99
C SER A 125 -5.25 -40.85 9.05
N ARG A 126 -5.29 -41.63 7.97
CA ARG A 126 -6.43 -41.71 7.06
C ARG A 126 -7.51 -42.68 7.55
N ASP A 127 -7.28 -43.33 8.69
CA ASP A 127 -8.19 -44.30 9.27
C ASP A 127 -9.37 -43.63 9.99
N ILE A 128 -10.56 -44.14 9.73
CA ILE A 128 -11.80 -43.61 10.30
C ILE A 128 -11.89 -43.84 11.81
N GLU A 129 -11.38 -44.96 12.35
CA GLU A 129 -11.42 -45.22 13.79
C GLU A 129 -10.58 -44.20 14.55
N ASP A 130 -9.43 -43.82 13.99
CA ASP A 130 -8.59 -42.75 14.55
C ASP A 130 -9.29 -41.39 14.51
N ALA A 131 -9.96 -41.05 13.40
CA ALA A 131 -10.74 -39.82 13.29
C ALA A 131 -11.91 -39.79 14.28
N LEU A 132 -12.61 -40.91 14.49
CA LEU A 132 -13.71 -41.02 15.44
C LEU A 132 -13.24 -40.86 16.90
N LYS A 133 -12.01 -41.26 17.25
CA LYS A 133 -11.46 -41.04 18.60
C LYS A 133 -11.36 -39.55 18.94
N LEU A 134 -11.15 -38.68 17.94
CA LEU A 134 -11.09 -37.22 18.12
C LEU A 134 -12.41 -36.62 18.62
N THR A 135 -13.55 -37.26 18.30
CA THR A 135 -14.89 -36.77 18.66
C THR A 135 -15.18 -36.83 20.16
N LYS A 136 -14.37 -37.58 20.92
CA LYS A 136 -14.64 -37.87 22.33
C LYS A 136 -14.59 -36.61 23.19
N GLY A 137 -15.73 -36.28 23.79
CA GLY A 137 -15.87 -35.12 24.67
C GLY A 137 -16.03 -33.78 23.93
N LEU A 138 -16.20 -33.81 22.60
CA LEU A 138 -16.56 -32.64 21.82
C LEU A 138 -18.09 -32.48 21.79
N GLU A 139 -18.55 -31.24 21.66
CA GLU A 139 -19.97 -30.88 21.57
C GLU A 139 -20.23 -29.81 20.50
N GLY A 140 -21.41 -29.85 19.89
CA GLY A 140 -21.88 -28.86 18.90
C GLY A 140 -21.31 -29.05 17.49
N ALA A 141 -21.34 -27.99 16.69
CA ALA A 141 -21.04 -28.07 15.26
C ALA A 141 -19.53 -28.03 14.93
N PHE A 142 -19.13 -28.80 13.91
CA PHE A 142 -17.74 -28.93 13.44
C PHE A 142 -17.68 -29.01 11.91
N VAL A 143 -16.58 -28.51 11.35
CA VAL A 143 -16.15 -28.70 9.97
C VAL A 143 -15.10 -29.81 9.92
N VAL A 144 -15.24 -30.71 8.94
CA VAL A 144 -14.28 -31.76 8.62
C VAL A 144 -13.41 -31.29 7.45
N LYS A 145 -12.09 -31.34 7.62
CA LYS A 145 -11.10 -31.04 6.58
C LYS A 145 -9.88 -31.94 6.73
N ASP A 146 -8.99 -31.92 5.73
CA ASP A 146 -7.64 -32.48 5.88
C ASP A 146 -6.70 -31.37 6.37
N TYR A 147 -5.38 -31.58 6.34
CA TYR A 147 -4.45 -30.57 6.86
C TYR A 147 -4.45 -29.26 6.04
N VAL A 148 -5.05 -29.25 4.85
CA VAL A 148 -5.04 -28.11 3.92
C VAL A 148 -6.46 -27.70 3.52
N LYS A 149 -7.27 -28.63 3.01
CA LYS A 149 -8.53 -28.34 2.30
C LYS A 149 -9.73 -29.09 2.86
N SER A 150 -10.91 -28.49 2.67
CA SER A 150 -12.21 -29.08 2.98
C SER A 150 -13.00 -29.36 1.69
N ARG A 151 -14.15 -30.03 1.82
CA ARG A 151 -15.07 -30.29 0.71
C ARG A 151 -16.29 -29.36 0.77
N LYS A 152 -16.05 -28.04 0.80
CA LYS A 152 -17.09 -27.00 1.01
C LYS A 152 -18.29 -27.08 0.06
N HIS A 153 -18.10 -27.58 -1.16
CA HIS A 153 -19.17 -27.77 -2.14
C HIS A 153 -20.13 -28.93 -1.79
N GLU A 154 -19.76 -29.76 -0.83
CA GLU A 154 -20.50 -30.93 -0.36
C GLU A 154 -20.85 -30.75 1.12
N TRP A 155 -21.27 -29.54 1.48
CA TRP A 155 -21.41 -29.03 2.85
C TRP A 155 -22.00 -30.07 3.83
N HIS A 156 -23.20 -30.56 3.58
CA HIS A 156 -23.90 -31.50 4.47
C HIS A 156 -23.47 -32.97 4.34
N ASP A 157 -22.71 -33.30 3.30
CA ASP A 157 -22.37 -34.69 2.99
C ASP A 157 -20.98 -35.09 3.44
N ALA A 158 -20.01 -34.18 3.32
CA ALA A 158 -18.60 -34.47 3.55
C ALA A 158 -17.81 -33.30 4.15
N CYS A 159 -18.47 -32.30 4.76
CA CYS A 159 -17.77 -31.11 5.26
C CYS A 159 -18.27 -30.59 6.60
N PHE A 160 -19.57 -30.67 6.89
CA PHE A 160 -20.17 -30.05 8.08
C PHE A 160 -20.95 -31.07 8.90
N ILE A 161 -20.66 -31.09 10.20
CA ILE A 161 -21.36 -31.86 11.22
C ILE A 161 -22.09 -30.85 12.11
N LYS A 162 -23.42 -30.94 12.14
CA LYS A 162 -24.24 -29.99 12.91
C LYS A 162 -24.10 -30.18 14.42
N ASP A 163 -23.99 -31.44 14.85
CA ASP A 163 -23.78 -31.82 16.24
C ASP A 163 -22.89 -33.06 16.28
N ILE A 164 -21.66 -32.91 16.75
CA ILE A 164 -20.67 -33.98 16.81
C ILE A 164 -21.07 -35.10 17.79
N SER A 165 -22.06 -34.87 18.65
CA SER A 165 -22.60 -35.91 19.52
C SER A 165 -23.53 -36.90 18.79
N ASP A 166 -24.05 -36.53 17.61
CA ASP A 166 -24.77 -37.43 16.71
C ASP A 166 -23.76 -38.37 16.03
N LYS A 167 -23.64 -39.57 16.59
CA LYS A 167 -22.66 -40.57 16.16
C LYS A 167 -22.90 -41.06 14.73
N GLU A 168 -24.16 -41.16 14.30
CA GLU A 168 -24.49 -41.68 12.96
C GLU A 168 -24.14 -40.64 11.89
N ASP A 169 -24.53 -39.39 12.11
CA ASP A 169 -24.22 -38.29 11.20
C ASP A 169 -22.72 -38.00 11.16
N THR A 170 -22.07 -37.95 12.33
CA THR A 170 -20.62 -37.75 12.47
C THR A 170 -19.84 -38.84 11.72
N PHE A 171 -20.21 -40.11 11.90
CA PHE A 171 -19.58 -41.22 11.16
C PHE A 171 -19.75 -41.03 9.65
N ARG A 172 -20.97 -40.76 9.19
CA ARG A 172 -21.29 -40.59 7.78
C ARG A 172 -20.45 -39.48 7.14
N VAL A 173 -20.41 -38.30 7.75
CA VAL A 173 -19.71 -37.13 7.20
C VAL A 173 -18.19 -37.36 7.17
N ILE A 174 -17.59 -37.89 8.26
CA ILE A 174 -16.16 -38.18 8.31
C ILE A 174 -15.78 -39.28 7.29
N ASN A 175 -16.57 -40.36 7.24
CA ASN A 175 -16.34 -41.46 6.29
C ASN A 175 -16.40 -40.96 4.84
N ASN A 176 -17.42 -40.17 4.51
CA ASN A 176 -17.59 -39.60 3.18
C ASN A 176 -16.45 -38.64 2.85
N PHE A 177 -16.01 -37.81 3.80
CA PHE A 177 -14.85 -36.94 3.61
C PHE A 177 -13.59 -37.74 3.27
N ILE A 178 -13.22 -38.73 4.09
CA ILE A 178 -12.03 -39.57 3.87
C ILE A 178 -12.10 -40.28 2.51
N TYR A 179 -13.22 -40.94 2.23
CA TYR A 179 -13.44 -41.69 0.99
C TYR A 179 -13.29 -40.78 -0.24
N ARG A 180 -13.85 -39.57 -0.18
CA ARG A 180 -13.85 -38.65 -1.32
C ARG A 180 -12.56 -37.85 -1.48
N GLN A 181 -11.76 -37.69 -0.44
CA GLN A 181 -10.39 -37.18 -0.61
C GLN A 181 -9.49 -38.24 -1.26
N GLY A 182 -9.65 -39.52 -0.89
CA GLY A 182 -8.88 -40.62 -1.46
C GLY A 182 -7.38 -40.39 -1.36
N ASP A 183 -6.68 -40.53 -2.48
CA ASP A 183 -5.22 -40.36 -2.53
C ASP A 183 -4.78 -38.90 -2.29
N ASN A 184 -5.67 -37.94 -2.54
CA ASN A 184 -5.43 -36.50 -2.40
C ASN A 184 -5.60 -35.97 -0.96
N LEU A 185 -5.85 -36.85 0.02
CA LEU A 185 -5.97 -36.50 1.43
C LEU A 185 -4.60 -36.11 1.98
N GLU A 186 -4.42 -34.84 2.34
CA GLU A 186 -3.15 -34.37 2.87
C GLU A 186 -3.07 -34.48 4.40
N GLY A 187 -2.10 -35.28 4.87
CA GLY A 187 -1.92 -35.59 6.28
C GLY A 187 -3.03 -36.51 6.81
N GLY A 188 -3.84 -35.98 7.73
CA GLY A 188 -4.95 -36.68 8.37
C GLY A 188 -6.22 -35.85 8.45
N VAL A 189 -7.17 -36.28 9.28
CA VAL A 189 -8.47 -35.63 9.46
C VAL A 189 -8.38 -34.58 10.56
N VAL A 190 -8.93 -33.41 10.27
CA VAL A 190 -9.11 -32.31 11.22
C VAL A 190 -10.60 -32.12 11.48
N LEU A 191 -10.97 -32.06 12.76
CA LEU A 191 -12.26 -31.58 13.23
C LEU A 191 -12.07 -30.17 13.77
N ARG A 192 -12.59 -29.18 13.04
CA ARG A 192 -12.46 -27.76 13.34
C ARG A 192 -13.80 -27.21 13.79
N LYS A 193 -13.86 -26.57 14.95
CA LYS A 193 -15.09 -26.01 15.51
C LYS A 193 -15.71 -25.04 14.51
N PHE A 194 -17.02 -25.16 14.31
CA PHE A 194 -17.74 -24.23 13.45
C PHE A 194 -17.96 -22.90 14.18
N GLU A 195 -17.58 -21.80 13.54
CA GLU A 195 -17.77 -20.44 14.05
C GLU A 195 -18.93 -19.73 13.35
N SER A 196 -19.66 -18.92 14.11
CA SER A 196 -20.74 -18.08 13.58
C SER A 196 -20.15 -16.82 12.94
N LEU A 197 -20.11 -16.81 11.61
CA LEU A 197 -19.56 -15.70 10.83
C LEU A 197 -20.66 -14.71 10.39
N LYS A 198 -20.29 -13.44 10.24
CA LYS A 198 -21.16 -12.39 9.74
C LYS A 198 -21.39 -12.61 8.25
N SER A 199 -22.63 -12.91 7.87
CA SER A 199 -22.98 -13.06 6.46
C SER A 199 -23.16 -11.72 5.77
N ILE A 200 -22.62 -11.60 4.56
CA ILE A 200 -22.75 -10.44 3.67
C ILE A 200 -23.57 -10.71 2.41
N GLY A 201 -24.11 -11.93 2.28
CA GLY A 201 -24.94 -12.30 1.14
C GLY A 201 -24.86 -13.78 0.81
N VAL A 202 -25.19 -14.10 -0.44
CA VAL A 202 -25.19 -15.48 -0.96
C VAL A 202 -24.42 -15.49 -2.27
N HIS A 203 -23.55 -16.47 -2.45
CA HIS A 203 -22.77 -16.63 -3.67
C HIS A 203 -23.68 -16.93 -4.86
N LYS A 204 -23.61 -16.08 -5.89
CA LYS A 204 -24.55 -16.06 -7.01
C LYS A 204 -24.64 -17.40 -7.75
N GLU A 205 -23.54 -18.13 -7.83
CA GLU A 205 -23.48 -19.40 -8.58
C GLU A 205 -23.68 -20.64 -7.71
N SER A 206 -23.29 -20.60 -6.44
CA SER A 206 -23.25 -21.79 -5.57
C SER A 206 -24.37 -21.82 -4.52
N GLY A 207 -25.04 -20.69 -4.29
CA GLY A 207 -26.11 -20.57 -3.30
C GLY A 207 -25.64 -20.64 -1.84
N ILE A 208 -24.33 -20.65 -1.60
CA ILE A 208 -23.74 -20.73 -0.25
C ILE A 208 -23.72 -19.33 0.38
N PRO A 209 -24.05 -19.18 1.68
CA PRO A 209 -23.85 -17.91 2.40
C PRO A 209 -22.39 -17.46 2.30
N ILE A 210 -22.20 -16.21 1.88
CA ILE A 210 -20.89 -15.56 1.90
C ILE A 210 -20.73 -14.88 3.26
N SER A 211 -19.55 -15.05 3.85
CA SER A 211 -19.14 -14.38 5.08
C SER A 211 -18.24 -13.18 4.75
N GLU A 212 -18.24 -12.17 5.61
CA GLU A 212 -17.27 -11.08 5.55
C GLU A 212 -15.88 -11.64 5.87
N GLU A 213 -15.08 -11.80 4.83
CA GLU A 213 -13.75 -12.43 4.87
C GLU A 213 -12.73 -11.55 4.16
N TYR A 214 -11.49 -11.62 4.64
CA TYR A 214 -10.36 -10.86 4.12
C TYR A 214 -9.19 -11.79 3.87
N ARG A 215 -8.42 -11.51 2.82
CA ARG A 215 -7.15 -12.16 2.55
C ARG A 215 -6.02 -11.17 2.77
N ILE A 216 -5.05 -11.57 3.58
CA ILE A 216 -3.86 -10.78 3.85
C ILE A 216 -2.64 -11.57 3.41
N PHE A 217 -1.83 -10.99 2.53
CA PHE A 217 -0.49 -11.48 2.26
C PHE A 217 0.49 -10.84 3.23
N VAL A 218 1.34 -11.66 3.84
CA VAL A 218 2.40 -11.26 4.76
C VAL A 218 3.73 -11.63 4.13
N PHE A 219 4.64 -10.66 4.05
CA PHE A 219 6.01 -10.85 3.59
C PHE A 219 6.99 -10.42 4.70
N LYS A 220 7.85 -11.35 5.11
CA LYS A 220 8.88 -11.20 6.15
C LYS A 220 8.36 -10.52 7.44
N GLY A 221 7.20 -11.00 7.89
CA GLY A 221 6.53 -10.56 9.12
C GLY A 221 5.81 -9.21 9.01
N GLU A 222 5.62 -8.69 7.80
CA GLU A 222 4.91 -7.42 7.55
C GLU A 222 3.78 -7.64 6.55
N ILE A 223 2.68 -6.90 6.70
CA ILE A 223 1.57 -6.95 5.75
C ILE A 223 2.05 -6.40 4.40
N LEU A 224 1.94 -7.22 3.36
CA LEU A 224 2.25 -6.86 1.99
C LEU A 224 1.03 -6.19 1.34
N VAL A 225 -0.12 -6.88 1.36
CA VAL A 225 -1.40 -6.40 0.82
C VAL A 225 -2.55 -7.12 1.53
N ALA A 226 -3.69 -6.44 1.65
CA ALA A 226 -4.91 -6.99 2.22
C ALA A 226 -6.12 -6.49 1.41
N ASP A 227 -7.04 -7.40 1.06
CA ASP A 227 -8.32 -7.03 0.44
C ASP A 227 -9.44 -8.01 0.86
N ASN A 228 -10.67 -7.67 0.50
CA ASN A 228 -11.86 -8.50 0.67
C ASN A 228 -11.69 -9.83 -0.09
N TYR A 229 -12.21 -10.92 0.48
CA TYR A 229 -12.15 -12.23 -0.16
C TYR A 229 -13.22 -12.39 -1.24
N TRP A 230 -14.41 -11.83 -1.02
CA TRP A 230 -15.60 -12.09 -1.86
C TRP A 230 -16.15 -10.88 -2.61
N SER A 231 -15.86 -9.68 -2.11
CA SER A 231 -16.44 -8.43 -2.63
C SER A 231 -15.43 -7.68 -3.48
N GLU A 232 -15.58 -7.75 -4.80
CA GLU A 232 -14.84 -6.88 -5.72
C GLU A 232 -15.21 -5.41 -5.52
N ASN A 233 -14.21 -4.53 -5.50
CA ASN A 233 -14.38 -3.07 -5.50
C ASN A 233 -15.11 -2.47 -4.28
N GLU A 234 -15.26 -3.23 -3.19
CA GLU A 234 -15.71 -2.68 -1.91
C GLU A 234 -14.50 -2.22 -1.09
N GLU A 235 -14.67 -1.15 -0.31
CA GLU A 235 -13.63 -0.73 0.64
C GLU A 235 -13.41 -1.80 1.70
N VAL A 236 -12.15 -2.02 2.07
CA VAL A 236 -11.78 -2.97 3.10
C VAL A 236 -12.25 -2.45 4.45
N ASN A 237 -13.26 -3.10 5.02
CA ASN A 237 -13.82 -2.74 6.32
C ASN A 237 -13.00 -3.34 7.47
N ILE A 238 -11.75 -2.91 7.64
CA ILE A 238 -10.87 -3.28 8.76
C ILE A 238 -10.59 -2.01 9.56
N SER A 239 -10.91 -1.99 10.85
CA SER A 239 -10.62 -0.82 11.71
C SER A 239 -9.12 -0.70 12.00
N GLU A 240 -8.65 0.46 12.45
CA GLU A 240 -7.24 0.64 12.83
C GLU A 240 -6.81 -0.29 13.99
N GLU A 241 -7.69 -0.52 14.98
CA GLU A 241 -7.44 -1.47 16.07
C GLU A 241 -7.28 -2.91 15.55
N GLU A 242 -8.12 -3.29 14.58
CA GLU A 242 -8.03 -4.58 13.91
C GLU A 242 -6.77 -4.68 13.07
N TYR A 243 -6.39 -3.61 12.37
CA TYR A 243 -5.17 -3.57 11.57
C TYR A 243 -3.92 -3.74 12.45
N MET A 244 -3.84 -3.06 13.60
CA MET A 244 -2.75 -3.25 14.58
C MET A 244 -2.70 -4.69 15.10
N TRP A 245 -3.86 -5.32 15.33
CA TRP A 245 -3.93 -6.73 15.70
C TRP A 245 -3.42 -7.64 14.57
N ILE A 246 -3.72 -7.33 13.31
CA ILE A 246 -3.19 -8.06 12.14
C ILE A 246 -1.68 -7.88 12.03
N GLU A 247 -1.15 -6.66 12.21
CA GLU A 247 0.30 -6.41 12.21
C GLU A 247 1.03 -7.19 13.30
N SER A 248 0.46 -7.20 14.51
CA SER A 248 0.97 -8.01 15.63
C SER A 248 0.95 -9.50 15.27
N THR A 249 -0.11 -9.98 14.65
CA THR A 249 -0.23 -11.37 14.16
C THR A 249 0.82 -11.67 13.10
N ALA A 250 0.98 -10.80 12.10
CA ALA A 250 1.96 -10.93 11.03
C ALA A 250 3.40 -10.98 11.56
N SER A 251 3.72 -10.15 12.57
CA SER A 251 5.07 -10.08 13.16
C SER A 251 5.50 -11.38 13.87
N ARG A 252 4.54 -12.25 14.23
CA ARG A 252 4.76 -13.54 14.88
C ARG A 252 4.97 -14.69 13.89
N ILE A 253 4.74 -14.44 12.59
CA ILE A 253 4.87 -15.46 11.54
C ILE A 253 6.34 -15.76 11.29
N GLU A 254 6.72 -17.04 11.38
CA GLU A 254 8.11 -17.49 11.20
C GLU A 254 8.53 -17.56 9.73
N SER A 255 7.60 -17.84 8.83
CA SER A 255 7.89 -18.00 7.39
C SER A 255 7.87 -16.67 6.66
N ASN A 256 8.64 -16.58 5.58
CA ASN A 256 8.88 -15.32 4.90
C ASN A 256 7.73 -14.90 3.98
N PHE A 257 6.88 -15.81 3.52
CA PHE A 257 5.76 -15.45 2.65
C PHE A 257 4.52 -16.30 2.91
N VAL A 258 3.47 -15.71 3.47
CA VAL A 258 2.30 -16.42 4.02
C VAL A 258 1.02 -15.66 3.70
N THR A 259 -0.10 -16.35 3.56
CA THR A 259 -1.44 -15.75 3.57
C THR A 259 -2.16 -16.03 4.88
N ILE A 260 -2.92 -15.05 5.36
CA ILE A 260 -3.88 -15.19 6.45
C ILE A 260 -5.26 -14.91 5.88
N ASP A 261 -6.17 -15.88 6.01
CA ASP A 261 -7.59 -15.65 5.73
C ASP A 261 -8.29 -15.34 7.06
N LEU A 262 -8.92 -14.17 7.13
CA LEU A 262 -9.68 -13.73 8.28
C LEU A 262 -11.18 -13.76 7.97
N ALA A 263 -11.99 -13.99 8.99
CA ALA A 263 -13.43 -13.77 8.92
C ALA A 263 -13.91 -12.89 10.07
N ARG A 264 -14.97 -12.12 9.81
CA ARG A 264 -15.68 -11.37 10.85
C ARG A 264 -16.74 -12.28 11.49
N LYS A 265 -16.67 -12.44 12.81
CA LYS A 265 -17.71 -13.14 13.58
C LYS A 265 -18.97 -12.29 13.71
N THR A 266 -20.09 -12.93 14.07
CA THR A 266 -21.35 -12.23 14.33
C THR A 266 -21.28 -11.23 15.49
N ASP A 267 -20.32 -11.39 16.40
CA ASP A 267 -20.05 -10.44 17.50
C ASP A 267 -19.20 -9.22 17.08
N GLY A 268 -18.78 -9.17 15.82
CA GLY A 268 -17.99 -8.09 15.24
C GLY A 268 -16.48 -8.34 15.24
N SER A 269 -15.95 -9.25 16.06
CA SER A 269 -14.50 -9.49 16.14
C SER A 269 -13.97 -10.34 14.98
N LEU A 270 -12.70 -10.11 14.61
CA LEU A 270 -11.99 -10.91 13.60
C LEU A 270 -11.46 -12.22 14.18
N ILE A 271 -11.39 -13.26 13.35
CA ILE A 271 -10.81 -14.56 13.67
C ILE A 271 -10.00 -15.10 12.49
N ILE A 272 -8.89 -15.80 12.77
CA ILE A 272 -8.06 -16.45 11.75
C ILE A 272 -8.72 -17.75 11.31
N MET A 273 -9.19 -17.79 10.06
CA MET A 273 -9.87 -18.95 9.48
C MET A 273 -8.90 -19.94 8.87
N GLU A 274 -7.87 -19.47 8.19
CA GLU A 274 -6.88 -20.30 7.52
C GLU A 274 -5.54 -19.56 7.44
N MET A 275 -4.45 -20.31 7.42
CA MET A 275 -3.16 -19.81 6.95
C MET A 275 -2.70 -20.66 5.77
N GLY A 276 -1.95 -20.05 4.86
CA GLY A 276 -1.43 -20.72 3.67
C GLY A 276 -0.04 -20.22 3.31
N ASP A 277 0.71 -21.03 2.56
CA ASP A 277 1.97 -20.57 1.97
C ASP A 277 1.67 -19.57 0.85
N GLY A 278 2.28 -18.40 0.93
CA GLY A 278 2.03 -17.29 0.00
C GLY A 278 2.39 -17.61 -1.44
N GLN A 279 3.20 -18.63 -1.73
CA GLN A 279 3.57 -19.02 -3.10
C GLN A 279 2.44 -19.71 -3.86
N VAL A 280 1.53 -20.37 -3.14
CA VAL A 280 0.50 -21.23 -3.74
C VAL A 280 -0.93 -20.76 -3.43
N SER A 281 -1.07 -19.69 -2.64
CA SER A 281 -2.36 -19.04 -2.39
C SER A 281 -2.76 -18.13 -3.56
N GLY A 282 -3.97 -18.29 -4.09
CA GLY A 282 -4.51 -17.37 -5.11
C GLY A 282 -4.76 -15.95 -4.57
N LEU A 283 -4.88 -14.97 -5.47
CA LEU A 283 -5.08 -13.56 -5.10
C LEU A 283 -6.50 -13.22 -4.60
N GLN A 284 -7.50 -14.03 -4.94
CA GLN A 284 -8.93 -13.71 -4.74
C GLN A 284 -9.28 -12.37 -5.42
N GLN A 285 -9.74 -11.36 -4.68
CA GLN A 285 -10.09 -10.04 -5.24
C GLN A 285 -8.92 -9.06 -5.29
N ILE A 286 -7.74 -9.45 -4.83
CA ILE A 286 -6.55 -8.60 -4.90
C ILE A 286 -6.13 -8.49 -6.38
N ASP A 287 -6.09 -7.28 -6.91
CA ASP A 287 -5.61 -7.01 -8.26
C ASP A 287 -4.15 -7.46 -8.43
N ALA A 288 -3.84 -8.13 -9.54
CA ALA A 288 -2.51 -8.65 -9.79
C ALA A 288 -1.46 -7.53 -9.83
N TYR A 289 -1.76 -6.43 -10.51
CA TYR A 289 -0.81 -5.31 -10.60
C TYR A 289 -0.60 -4.65 -9.24
N GLU A 290 -1.65 -4.51 -8.44
CA GLU A 290 -1.53 -4.05 -7.05
C GLU A 290 -0.64 -4.98 -6.22
N PHE A 291 -0.88 -6.28 -6.27
CA PHE A 291 -0.11 -7.27 -5.52
C PHE A 291 1.39 -7.21 -5.86
N TYR A 292 1.75 -7.19 -7.15
CA TYR A 292 3.17 -7.14 -7.55
C TYR A 292 3.80 -5.76 -7.29
N ARG A 293 3.05 -4.66 -7.43
CA ARG A 293 3.52 -3.33 -7.03
C ARG A 293 3.71 -3.21 -5.51
N ALA A 294 3.03 -4.00 -4.68
CA ALA A 294 3.25 -4.00 -3.24
C ALA A 294 4.70 -4.40 -2.86
N PHE A 295 5.37 -5.25 -3.65
CA PHE A 295 6.80 -5.54 -3.50
C PHE A 295 7.70 -4.32 -3.77
N GLN A 296 7.17 -3.32 -4.49
CA GLN A 296 7.79 -2.02 -4.77
C GLN A 296 7.31 -0.92 -3.80
N ASN A 297 6.61 -1.29 -2.72
CA ASN A 297 5.98 -0.35 -1.77
C ASN A 297 4.86 0.51 -2.39
N GLN A 298 4.21 0.02 -3.45
CA GLN A 298 3.24 0.76 -4.26
C GLN A 298 1.85 0.08 -4.28
N GLY A 299 1.07 0.18 -3.20
CA GLY A 299 -0.27 -0.45 -3.09
C GLY A 299 -1.44 0.40 -3.59
N LYS A 300 -2.69 -0.04 -3.34
CA LYS A 300 -3.94 0.66 -3.74
C LYS A 300 -3.99 2.14 -3.36
N GLY A 301 -3.56 2.47 -2.13
CA GLY A 301 -3.56 3.83 -1.58
C GLY A 301 -2.33 4.67 -1.93
N ASN A 302 -1.31 4.05 -2.54
CA ASN A 302 -0.09 4.73 -2.92
C ASN A 302 0.52 4.07 -4.16
N ILE A 303 0.06 4.49 -5.33
CA ILE A 303 0.51 3.95 -6.61
C ILE A 303 1.84 4.53 -7.09
N TYR A 304 2.43 5.50 -6.37
CA TYR A 304 3.60 6.25 -6.81
C TYR A 304 4.87 5.80 -6.07
N SER A 305 5.97 5.61 -6.81
CA SER A 305 7.27 5.40 -6.17
C SER A 305 7.76 6.71 -5.58
N ILE A 306 8.60 6.60 -4.54
CA ILE A 306 9.38 7.71 -4.02
C ILE A 306 10.12 8.42 -5.17
N ASP A 307 10.77 7.67 -6.05
CA ASP A 307 11.56 8.24 -7.15
C ASP A 307 10.68 9.00 -8.16
N TYR A 308 9.50 8.46 -8.50
CA TYR A 308 8.55 9.15 -9.37
C TYR A 308 8.04 10.44 -8.73
N VAL A 309 7.67 10.40 -7.44
CA VAL A 309 7.26 11.61 -6.71
C VAL A 309 8.37 12.66 -6.71
N LYS A 310 9.61 12.24 -6.43
CA LYS A 310 10.76 13.14 -6.43
C LYS A 310 10.98 13.75 -7.81
N GLU A 311 10.90 12.95 -8.87
CA GLU A 311 11.03 13.42 -10.25
C GLU A 311 9.93 14.44 -10.60
N VAL A 312 8.67 14.13 -10.33
CA VAL A 312 7.52 14.98 -10.64
C VAL A 312 7.58 16.31 -9.88
N ILE A 313 7.86 16.29 -8.58
CA ILE A 313 8.03 17.52 -7.78
C ILE A 313 9.14 18.39 -8.38
N ASN A 314 10.32 17.80 -8.66
CA ASN A 314 11.42 18.53 -9.27
C ASN A 314 11.07 19.12 -10.64
N GLU A 315 10.32 18.39 -11.46
CA GLU A 315 9.89 18.89 -12.78
C GLU A 315 8.86 20.02 -12.66
N PHE A 316 7.92 19.95 -11.71
CA PHE A 316 7.00 21.05 -11.41
C PHE A 316 7.76 22.30 -10.96
N VAL A 317 8.71 22.16 -10.03
CA VAL A 317 9.55 23.27 -9.56
C VAL A 317 10.34 23.89 -10.72
N LYS A 318 10.93 23.08 -11.61
CA LYS A 318 11.61 23.58 -12.83
C LYS A 318 10.67 24.31 -13.78
N MET A 319 9.39 23.94 -13.80
CA MET A 319 8.34 24.60 -14.59
C MET A 319 7.75 25.82 -13.88
N ASP A 320 8.35 26.24 -12.76
CA ASP A 320 7.94 27.43 -12.01
C ASP A 320 6.59 27.28 -11.29
N PHE A 321 6.26 26.05 -10.89
CA PHE A 321 5.18 25.75 -9.94
C PHE A 321 5.76 25.57 -8.53
N GLU A 322 4.91 25.80 -7.52
CA GLU A 322 5.13 25.37 -6.14
C GLU A 322 4.21 24.15 -5.92
N PRO A 323 4.66 22.91 -6.23
CA PRO A 323 3.82 21.73 -6.09
C PRO A 323 3.57 21.42 -4.61
N GLU A 324 2.30 21.20 -4.28
CA GLU A 324 1.83 20.75 -2.97
C GLU A 324 1.42 19.29 -3.08
N LEU A 325 2.16 18.39 -2.44
CA LEU A 325 1.84 16.97 -2.37
C LEU A 325 1.30 16.65 -0.98
N SER A 326 0.02 16.33 -0.89
CA SER A 326 -0.62 15.89 0.35
C SER A 326 -0.58 14.37 0.50
N LEU A 327 -0.45 13.93 1.74
CA LEU A 327 -0.21 12.55 2.15
C LEU A 327 -1.04 12.22 3.40
N CYS A 328 -1.80 11.12 3.34
CA CYS A 328 -2.48 10.56 4.49
C CYS A 328 -1.83 9.22 4.87
N PHE A 329 -1.40 9.07 6.12
CA PHE A 329 -0.78 7.83 6.61
C PHE A 329 -1.78 7.01 7.44
N ARG A 330 -1.78 5.69 7.23
CA ARG A 330 -2.49 4.74 8.09
C ARG A 330 -2.01 4.89 9.55
N GLY A 331 -2.96 4.85 10.48
CA GLY A 331 -2.69 5.05 11.90
C GLY A 331 -2.42 6.51 12.31
N ASN A 332 -2.62 7.47 11.40
CA ASN A 332 -2.48 8.89 11.68
C ASN A 332 -3.77 9.64 11.34
N GLU A 333 -4.21 10.51 12.25
CA GLU A 333 -5.41 11.33 12.06
C GLU A 333 -5.12 12.61 11.24
N SER A 334 -3.85 12.99 11.14
CA SER A 334 -3.42 14.18 10.39
C SER A 334 -3.17 13.86 8.93
N GLU A 335 -3.55 14.80 8.05
CA GLU A 335 -3.01 14.89 6.71
C GLU A 335 -1.67 15.64 6.77
N TYR A 336 -0.73 15.33 5.88
CA TYR A 336 0.58 15.96 5.77
C TYR A 336 0.80 16.51 4.38
N MET A 337 1.68 17.51 4.23
CA MET A 337 1.98 18.12 2.94
C MET A 337 3.48 18.31 2.74
N ILE A 338 3.96 17.94 1.56
CA ILE A 338 5.27 18.30 1.03
C ILE A 338 5.08 19.46 0.06
N ILE A 339 5.81 20.57 0.24
CA ILE A 339 5.80 21.69 -0.72
C ILE A 339 7.17 21.81 -1.38
N GLY A 340 7.17 21.85 -2.71
CA GLY A 340 8.37 22.08 -3.51
C GLY A 340 8.61 23.57 -3.78
N TYR A 341 9.77 24.09 -3.40
CA TYR A 341 10.20 25.45 -3.76
C TYR A 341 11.44 25.40 -4.67
N ALA A 342 11.79 26.55 -5.25
CA ALA A 342 12.94 26.68 -6.15
C ALA A 342 14.30 26.40 -5.47
N ASP A 343 14.41 26.61 -4.16
CA ASP A 343 15.65 26.52 -3.39
C ASP A 343 15.61 25.56 -2.18
N HIS A 344 14.43 25.06 -1.81
CA HIS A 344 14.22 24.14 -0.69
C HIS A 344 12.92 23.34 -0.86
N VAL A 345 12.62 22.45 0.07
CA VAL A 345 11.32 21.77 0.21
C VAL A 345 10.87 21.86 1.65
N SER A 346 9.56 21.80 1.91
CA SER A 346 9.05 21.76 3.28
C SER A 346 8.11 20.59 3.54
N PHE A 347 7.94 20.24 4.80
CA PHE A 347 6.97 19.25 5.28
C PHE A 347 6.18 19.79 6.47
N GLN A 348 4.88 19.58 6.46
CA GLN A 348 3.95 20.11 7.47
C GLN A 348 2.74 19.19 7.68
N ARG A 349 2.03 19.37 8.80
CA ARG A 349 0.66 18.86 8.99
C ARG A 349 -0.34 19.79 8.30
N CYS A 350 -1.36 19.22 7.70
CA CYS A 350 -2.55 19.91 7.22
C CYS A 350 -3.58 19.93 8.36
N GLY A 351 -3.84 21.09 8.95
CA GLY A 351 -4.81 21.19 10.04
C GLY A 351 -5.02 22.61 10.53
N TYR A 352 -6.23 22.92 11.00
CA TYR A 352 -6.66 24.25 11.42
C TYR A 352 -6.41 24.56 12.92
N TYR A 353 -6.07 23.56 13.75
CA TYR A 353 -6.17 23.67 15.21
C TYR A 353 -4.85 23.45 15.99
N ASP A 354 -3.82 22.81 15.40
CA ASP A 354 -2.64 22.32 16.12
C ASP A 354 -1.29 22.79 15.55
N GLY A 355 -1.28 23.81 14.68
CA GLY A 355 -0.10 24.30 13.99
C GLY A 355 0.32 23.47 12.78
N SER A 356 0.58 24.13 11.63
CA SER A 356 1.15 23.46 10.46
C SER A 356 2.48 22.78 10.78
N GLY A 357 3.31 23.38 11.64
CA GLY A 357 4.61 22.83 12.00
C GLY A 357 5.53 22.70 10.78
N GLU A 358 5.48 23.65 9.84
CA GLU A 358 6.28 23.62 8.62
C GLU A 358 7.78 23.60 8.92
N ILE A 359 8.45 22.54 8.49
CA ILE A 359 9.90 22.37 8.60
C ILE A 359 10.50 22.37 7.21
N GLU A 360 11.53 23.21 7.01
CA GLU A 360 12.28 23.30 5.75
C GLU A 360 13.42 22.28 5.71
N TYR A 361 13.63 21.70 4.53
CA TYR A 361 14.71 20.80 4.18
C TYR A 361 15.37 21.30 2.90
N LYS A 362 16.67 21.12 2.76
CA LYS A 362 17.40 21.64 1.60
C LYS A 362 17.07 20.88 0.31
N THR A 363 16.76 19.60 0.42
CA THR A 363 16.50 18.71 -0.72
C THR A 363 15.43 17.68 -0.38
N LEU A 364 14.79 17.12 -1.42
CA LEU A 364 13.89 15.98 -1.26
C LEU A 364 14.59 14.75 -0.68
N ASP A 365 15.87 14.54 -0.94
CA ASP A 365 16.61 13.41 -0.36
C ASP A 365 16.75 13.56 1.16
N GLU A 366 17.12 14.75 1.62
CA GLU A 366 17.20 15.08 3.04
C GLU A 366 15.83 14.93 3.72
N LEU A 367 14.76 15.46 3.12
CA LEU A 367 13.41 15.34 3.63
C LEU A 367 12.98 13.87 3.80
N PHE A 368 13.24 13.03 2.79
CA PHE A 368 12.77 11.64 2.81
C PHE A 368 13.53 10.76 3.81
N GLU A 369 14.77 11.11 4.14
CA GLU A 369 15.60 10.39 5.12
C GLU A 369 15.45 10.89 6.56
N ALA A 370 14.86 12.07 6.77
CA ALA A 370 14.70 12.65 8.10
C ALA A 370 13.61 11.95 8.93
N GLU A 371 13.74 12.04 10.27
CA GLU A 371 12.65 11.81 11.20
C GLU A 371 11.82 13.10 11.29
N LEU A 372 10.62 13.05 10.72
CA LEU A 372 9.69 14.16 10.58
C LEU A 372 8.78 14.27 11.80
N ILE A 373 7.90 15.27 11.76
CA ILE A 373 6.80 15.40 12.74
C ILE A 373 5.99 14.11 12.85
N ASP A 374 5.53 13.80 14.06
CA ASP A 374 4.88 12.53 14.44
C ASP A 374 5.74 11.27 14.29
N GLY A 375 7.06 11.42 14.19
CA GLY A 375 7.99 10.29 14.05
C GLY A 375 7.85 9.59 12.69
N ILE A 376 7.32 10.29 11.68
CA ILE A 376 7.21 9.79 10.32
C ILE A 376 8.59 9.85 9.66
N CYS A 377 8.97 8.80 8.93
CA CYS A 377 10.10 8.84 8.01
C CYS A 377 9.61 8.41 6.64
N LEU A 378 9.57 9.32 5.65
CA LEU A 378 8.95 9.03 4.34
C LEU A 378 9.61 7.85 3.64
N LYS A 379 10.93 7.68 3.74
CA LYS A 379 11.63 6.53 3.17
C LYS A 379 11.17 5.20 3.77
N ARG A 380 10.96 5.17 5.09
CA ARG A 380 10.54 3.98 5.85
C ARG A 380 9.05 3.71 5.74
N ASP A 381 8.24 4.75 5.88
CA ASP A 381 6.80 4.69 6.11
C ASP A 381 5.97 4.90 4.84
N TRP A 382 6.59 5.02 3.66
CA TRP A 382 5.90 5.25 2.38
C TRP A 382 4.74 4.28 2.11
N ASN A 383 4.87 3.03 2.57
CA ASN A 383 3.85 1.99 2.40
C ASN A 383 2.60 2.18 3.23
N LYS A 384 2.67 3.05 4.25
CA LYS A 384 1.53 3.38 5.10
C LYS A 384 0.67 4.46 4.49
N ILE A 385 1.09 5.08 3.38
CA ILE A 385 0.29 6.09 2.69
C ILE A 385 -0.98 5.44 2.13
N LEU A 386 -2.13 5.97 2.56
CA LEU A 386 -3.47 5.56 2.15
C LEU A 386 -4.01 6.41 1.01
N ASP A 387 -3.60 7.67 0.97
CA ASP A 387 -4.02 8.61 -0.06
C ASP A 387 -2.88 9.61 -0.34
N ILE A 388 -2.74 9.94 -1.62
CA ILE A 388 -1.69 10.80 -2.15
C ILE A 388 -2.24 11.61 -3.32
N TRP A 389 -2.22 12.93 -3.16
CA TRP A 389 -2.63 13.86 -4.21
C TRP A 389 -1.67 15.02 -4.30
N CYS A 390 -1.55 15.57 -5.51
CA CYS A 390 -0.68 16.70 -5.77
C CYS A 390 -1.43 17.80 -6.49
N SER A 391 -1.14 19.05 -6.13
CA SER A 391 -1.49 20.24 -6.88
C SER A 391 -0.20 20.93 -7.35
N PRO A 392 0.08 21.02 -8.66
CA PRO A 392 -0.70 20.50 -9.77
C PRO A 392 -0.74 18.96 -9.84
N SER A 393 -1.80 18.43 -10.45
CA SER A 393 -2.01 16.97 -10.54
C SER A 393 -0.84 16.21 -11.18
N MET A 394 -0.34 15.21 -10.45
CA MET A 394 0.69 14.26 -10.90
C MET A 394 0.13 13.07 -11.72
N ILE A 395 -1.20 12.94 -11.81
CA ILE A 395 -1.85 11.89 -12.61
C ILE A 395 -1.56 12.14 -14.08
N ASP A 396 -1.09 11.14 -14.81
CA ASP A 396 -0.71 11.24 -16.23
C ASP A 396 0.27 12.39 -16.52
N PHE A 397 1.15 12.69 -15.57
CA PHE A 397 2.05 13.84 -15.64
C PHE A 397 2.85 13.88 -16.95
N GLU A 398 3.38 12.73 -17.40
CA GLU A 398 4.12 12.61 -18.65
C GLU A 398 3.34 13.10 -19.88
N PHE A 399 2.03 12.84 -19.92
CA PHE A 399 1.17 13.29 -21.02
C PHE A 399 0.71 14.76 -20.84
N LYS A 400 0.64 15.24 -19.59
CA LYS A 400 0.21 16.61 -19.28
C LYS A 400 1.35 17.63 -19.29
N LYS A 401 2.62 17.20 -19.35
CA LYS A 401 3.81 18.05 -19.31
C LYS A 401 3.75 19.24 -20.27
N ASP A 402 3.43 19.00 -21.53
CA ASP A 402 3.31 20.06 -22.55
C ASP A 402 2.14 21.00 -22.30
N LYS A 403 1.05 20.47 -21.72
CA LYS A 403 -0.11 21.29 -21.33
C LYS A 403 0.26 22.23 -20.19
N TYR A 404 0.96 21.75 -19.17
CA TYR A 404 1.41 22.58 -18.06
C TYR A 404 2.40 23.66 -18.51
N LYS A 405 3.35 23.32 -19.39
CA LYS A 405 4.24 24.31 -20.01
C LYS A 405 3.46 25.39 -20.76
N LYS A 406 2.50 25.02 -21.60
CA LYS A 406 1.64 25.98 -22.33
C LYS A 406 0.80 26.83 -21.37
N MET A 407 0.32 26.27 -20.26
CA MET A 407 -0.40 27.04 -19.23
C MET A 407 0.51 28.08 -18.58
N ILE A 408 1.75 27.72 -18.24
CA ILE A 408 2.77 28.64 -17.73
C ILE A 408 3.11 29.72 -18.76
N GLU A 409 3.32 29.35 -20.03
CA GLU A 409 3.59 30.29 -21.12
C GLU A 409 2.43 31.26 -21.32
N LYS A 410 1.19 30.77 -21.30
CA LYS A 410 -0.01 31.59 -21.40
C LYS A 410 -0.18 32.50 -20.19
N SER A 411 0.03 31.99 -18.98
CA SER A 411 0.06 32.79 -17.76
C SER A 411 1.17 33.86 -17.83
N ASN A 412 2.35 33.52 -18.34
CA ASN A 412 3.44 34.47 -18.59
C ASN A 412 3.07 35.54 -19.62
N LEU A 413 2.28 35.19 -20.64
CA LEU A 413 1.76 36.15 -21.64
C LEU A 413 0.68 37.05 -21.05
N GLU A 414 -0.22 36.52 -20.22
CA GLU A 414 -1.30 37.27 -19.56
C GLU A 414 -0.78 38.19 -18.46
N TRP A 415 0.18 37.71 -17.66
CA TRP A 415 0.84 38.48 -16.61
C TRP A 415 1.96 39.37 -17.17
N GLY A 416 2.58 39.01 -18.29
CA GLY A 416 3.68 39.74 -18.91
C GLY A 416 4.80 40.06 -17.91
N ASP A 417 5.20 41.32 -17.89
CA ASP A 417 6.20 41.88 -16.97
C ASP A 417 5.76 41.86 -15.48
N ARG A 418 4.51 41.50 -15.16
CA ARG A 418 3.97 41.51 -13.79
C ARG A 418 4.20 40.21 -13.02
N ARG A 419 4.46 39.08 -13.68
CA ARG A 419 4.73 37.82 -12.96
C ARG A 419 5.99 37.89 -12.07
N PRO A 420 7.12 38.47 -12.52
CA PRO A 420 8.25 38.67 -11.63
C PRO A 420 7.96 39.69 -10.53
N ILE A 421 7.09 40.67 -10.79
CA ILE A 421 6.62 41.61 -9.77
C ILE A 421 5.82 40.86 -8.69
N PHE A 422 4.89 40.00 -9.08
CA PHE A 422 4.12 39.15 -8.16
C PHE A 422 5.02 38.33 -7.25
N LYS A 423 6.04 37.65 -7.79
CA LYS A 423 6.98 36.88 -6.97
C LYS A 423 7.74 37.71 -5.96
N ILE A 424 8.14 38.93 -6.34
CA ILE A 424 8.83 39.85 -5.42
C ILE A 424 7.87 40.34 -4.34
N VAL A 425 6.63 40.67 -4.72
CA VAL A 425 5.58 41.11 -3.80
C VAL A 425 5.26 40.00 -2.80
N LYS A 426 4.91 38.79 -3.28
CA LYS A 426 4.64 37.59 -2.47
C LYS A 426 5.74 37.38 -1.44
N LYS A 427 6.98 37.23 -1.89
CA LYS A 427 8.14 36.98 -1.02
C LYS A 427 8.31 38.00 0.11
N GLU A 428 8.14 39.30 -0.16
CA GLU A 428 8.34 40.32 0.86
C GLU A 428 7.10 40.48 1.77
N ILE A 429 5.91 40.17 1.28
CA ILE A 429 4.67 40.14 2.07
C ILE A 429 4.67 38.94 3.01
N ASP A 430 5.01 37.74 2.53
CA ASP A 430 5.10 36.53 3.36
C ASP A 430 6.14 36.70 4.45
N LYS A 431 7.27 37.36 4.13
CA LYS A 431 8.31 37.71 5.11
C LYS A 431 7.84 38.77 6.12
N TRP A 432 7.00 39.72 5.69
CA TRP A 432 6.47 40.73 6.58
C TRP A 432 5.56 40.11 7.63
N ASN A 433 4.71 39.16 7.20
CA ASN A 433 3.67 38.51 8.00
C ASN A 433 3.12 39.48 9.07
N PRO A 434 2.43 40.55 8.65
CA PRO A 434 2.14 41.72 9.49
C PRO A 434 1.41 41.35 10.77
N TYR A 435 0.61 40.31 10.66
CA TYR A 435 -0.27 39.83 11.68
C TYR A 435 0.44 38.90 12.65
N GLY A 436 1.42 38.11 12.18
CA GLY A 436 1.86 36.91 12.89
C GLY A 436 0.67 36.10 13.41
N LEU A 437 -0.52 36.26 12.79
CA LEU A 437 -1.79 35.81 13.36
C LEU A 437 -1.85 34.30 13.34
N LEU A 438 -1.04 33.69 12.48
CA LEU A 438 -1.07 32.28 12.19
C LEU A 438 0.37 31.78 11.99
N PRO A 439 1.18 31.62 13.06
CA PRO A 439 2.40 30.79 12.99
C PRO A 439 2.09 29.32 12.64
N GLU A 440 0.80 29.02 12.48
CA GLU A 440 0.15 27.74 12.31
C GLU A 440 -0.36 27.51 10.89
N PHE A 441 -0.21 28.47 9.98
CA PHE A 441 -0.69 28.41 8.60
C PHE A 441 0.49 28.37 7.60
N PRO A 442 0.29 27.86 6.37
CA PRO A 442 1.35 27.77 5.37
C PRO A 442 1.75 29.15 4.84
N LYS A 443 2.97 29.25 4.28
CA LYS A 443 3.56 30.50 3.75
C LYS A 443 2.80 31.15 2.58
N ASP A 444 1.70 30.58 2.09
CA ASP A 444 0.88 31.09 0.99
C ASP A 444 -0.36 31.89 1.48
N GLU A 445 -0.47 32.16 2.78
CA GLU A 445 -1.61 32.85 3.42
C GLU A 445 -2.02 34.16 2.71
N PHE A 446 -1.07 34.86 2.08
CA PHE A 446 -1.27 36.15 1.45
C PHE A 446 -1.20 36.11 -0.08
N ASP A 447 -1.36 34.95 -0.72
CA ASP A 447 -1.27 34.81 -2.18
C ASP A 447 -2.35 35.61 -2.92
N GLY A 448 -3.55 35.69 -2.34
CA GLY A 448 -4.65 36.49 -2.87
C GLY A 448 -4.33 37.98 -2.87
N GLU A 449 -3.86 38.50 -1.74
CA GLU A 449 -3.48 39.90 -1.53
C GLU A 449 -2.27 40.26 -2.39
N SER A 450 -1.24 39.41 -2.38
CA SER A 450 -0.02 39.57 -3.18
C SER A 450 -0.34 39.60 -4.68
N THR A 451 -1.29 38.77 -5.13
CA THR A 451 -1.80 38.77 -6.50
C THR A 451 -2.43 40.11 -6.85
N ARG A 452 -3.36 40.62 -6.02
CA ARG A 452 -4.08 41.87 -6.28
C ARG A 452 -3.14 43.08 -6.26
N ILE A 453 -2.21 43.13 -5.30
CA ILE A 453 -1.17 44.17 -5.24
C ILE A 453 -0.30 44.14 -6.50
N ALA A 454 0.16 42.96 -6.92
CA ALA A 454 1.03 42.84 -8.08
C ALA A 454 0.34 43.20 -9.40
N LEU A 455 -0.97 42.94 -9.53
CA LEU A 455 -1.76 43.31 -10.71
C LEU A 455 -1.84 44.83 -10.92
N ASP A 456 -1.86 45.61 -9.84
CA ASP A 456 -1.90 47.09 -9.88
C ASP A 456 -0.52 47.76 -9.87
N MET A 457 0.54 46.94 -9.87
CA MET A 457 1.92 47.36 -9.95
C MET A 457 2.49 47.31 -11.37
N ASN A 458 3.54 48.11 -11.58
CA ASN A 458 4.46 47.99 -12.70
C ASN A 458 5.88 48.29 -12.20
N TRP A 459 6.89 48.06 -13.03
CA TRP A 459 8.30 48.25 -12.68
C TRP A 459 8.67 49.67 -12.22
N ASN A 460 7.87 50.68 -12.55
CA ASN A 460 8.07 52.08 -12.17
C ASN A 460 7.27 52.50 -10.92
N SER A 461 6.51 51.60 -10.30
CA SER A 461 5.74 51.90 -9.09
C SER A 461 6.64 52.44 -7.97
N THR A 462 6.36 53.65 -7.48
CA THR A 462 7.12 54.29 -6.40
C THR A 462 6.86 53.61 -5.05
N ILE A 463 7.75 53.81 -4.08
CA ILE A 463 7.56 53.32 -2.69
C ILE A 463 6.20 53.76 -2.14
N ASP A 464 5.81 55.02 -2.35
CA ASP A 464 4.52 55.53 -1.86
C ASP A 464 3.33 54.84 -2.52
N LYS A 465 3.42 54.54 -3.82
CA LYS A 465 2.37 53.79 -4.54
C LYS A 465 2.28 52.36 -4.01
N ILE A 466 3.41 51.69 -3.81
CA ILE A 466 3.45 50.31 -3.29
C ILE A 466 2.90 50.27 -1.86
N ALA A 467 3.32 51.19 -0.99
CA ALA A 467 2.83 51.30 0.38
C ALA A 467 1.32 51.54 0.42
N LYS A 468 0.79 52.35 -0.50
CA LYS A 468 -0.65 52.58 -0.63
C LYS A 468 -1.40 51.33 -1.08
N LEU A 469 -0.89 50.59 -2.07
CA LEU A 469 -1.52 49.35 -2.52
C LEU A 469 -1.57 48.30 -1.41
N ILE A 470 -0.47 48.14 -0.65
CA ILE A 470 -0.44 47.24 0.52
C ILE A 470 -1.47 47.70 1.56
N PHE A 471 -1.50 49.00 1.89
CA PHE A 471 -2.47 49.54 2.84
C PHE A 471 -3.91 49.29 2.40
N ASP A 472 -4.27 49.67 1.16
CA ASP A 472 -5.63 49.56 0.64
C ASP A 472 -6.08 48.08 0.64
N GLU A 473 -5.22 47.17 0.19
CA GLU A 473 -5.53 45.74 0.11
C GLU A 473 -5.64 45.08 1.48
N PHE A 474 -4.66 45.26 2.36
CA PHE A 474 -4.68 44.62 3.68
C PHE A 474 -5.74 45.22 4.60
N THR A 475 -6.03 46.53 4.48
CA THR A 475 -7.17 47.14 5.16
C THR A 475 -8.49 46.57 4.66
N PHE A 476 -8.62 46.35 3.35
CA PHE A 476 -9.82 45.76 2.76
C PHE A 476 -10.02 44.30 3.19
N SER A 477 -8.98 43.47 3.13
CA SER A 477 -9.05 42.05 3.48
C SER A 477 -9.26 41.81 4.97
N PHE A 478 -8.68 42.65 5.85
CA PHE A 478 -8.59 42.34 7.29
C PHE A 478 -9.17 43.39 8.24
N GLY A 479 -9.56 44.57 7.74
CA GLY A 479 -10.37 45.54 8.49
C GLY A 479 -9.68 46.35 9.60
N ASP A 480 -8.35 46.30 9.73
CA ASP A 480 -7.60 47.06 10.75
C ASP A 480 -6.75 48.20 10.16
N GLU A 481 -7.36 49.39 10.05
CA GLU A 481 -6.70 50.61 9.54
C GLU A 481 -5.52 51.09 10.40
N TYR A 482 -5.48 50.76 11.70
CA TYR A 482 -4.42 51.20 12.60
C TYR A 482 -3.17 50.34 12.46
N MET A 483 -3.36 49.03 12.29
CA MET A 483 -2.29 48.07 12.06
C MET A 483 -1.64 48.26 10.70
N PHE A 484 -2.45 48.52 9.66
CA PHE A 484 -1.99 48.68 8.29
C PHE A 484 -1.68 50.11 7.88
N SER A 485 -1.67 51.06 8.81
CA SER A 485 -1.44 52.47 8.49
C SER A 485 -0.31 52.66 7.46
N LEU A 486 -0.45 53.66 6.58
CA LEU A 486 0.52 53.89 5.50
C LEU A 486 1.98 53.89 6.00
N LYS A 487 2.21 54.38 7.24
CA LYS A 487 3.51 54.38 7.92
C LYS A 487 4.06 52.97 8.19
N CYS A 488 3.21 52.02 8.54
CA CYS A 488 3.55 50.60 8.75
C CYS A 488 3.86 49.86 7.43
N CYS A 489 3.22 50.26 6.33
CA CYS A 489 3.44 49.62 5.02
C CYS A 489 4.72 50.11 4.30
N ILE A 490 5.23 51.31 4.62
CA ILE A 490 6.41 51.91 3.98
C ILE A 490 7.68 51.02 4.03
N PRO A 491 8.05 50.39 5.16
CA PRO A 491 9.23 49.52 5.21
C PRO A 491 9.16 48.35 4.22
N ILE A 492 8.00 47.73 4.08
CA ILE A 492 7.80 46.59 3.16
C ILE A 492 7.77 47.05 1.72
N ALA A 493 7.12 48.18 1.45
CA ALA A 493 7.15 48.82 0.15
C ALA A 493 8.59 49.16 -0.31
N LYS A 494 9.48 49.54 0.62
CA LYS A 494 10.91 49.73 0.34
C LYS A 494 11.59 48.41 -0.02
N ASN A 495 11.36 47.34 0.75
CA ASN A 495 11.95 46.03 0.45
C ASN A 495 11.52 45.51 -0.93
N ILE A 496 10.22 45.61 -1.25
CA ILE A 496 9.68 45.26 -2.57
C ILE A 496 10.34 46.09 -3.66
N ARG A 497 10.46 47.41 -3.47
CA ARG A 497 11.12 48.30 -4.43
C ARG A 497 12.59 47.94 -4.65
N ASP A 498 13.34 47.71 -3.58
CA ASP A 498 14.75 47.34 -3.63
C ASP A 498 14.94 45.98 -4.32
N SER A 499 14.03 45.03 -4.07
CA SER A 499 14.01 43.72 -4.75
C SER A 499 13.65 43.85 -6.24
N MET A 500 12.73 44.74 -6.62
CA MET A 500 12.42 45.07 -8.02
C MET A 500 13.61 45.71 -8.73
N ASP A 501 14.29 46.67 -8.10
CA ASP A 501 15.46 47.34 -8.66
C ASP A 501 16.63 46.37 -8.84
N ARG A 502 16.86 45.48 -7.87
CA ARG A 502 17.85 44.38 -8.00
C ARG A 502 17.51 43.45 -9.16
N PHE A 503 16.23 43.08 -9.31
CA PHE A 503 15.78 42.22 -10.40
C PHE A 503 16.02 42.88 -11.77
N MET A 504 15.67 44.16 -11.92
CA MET A 504 15.89 44.91 -13.15
C MET A 504 17.38 45.09 -13.49
N LYS A 505 18.23 45.28 -12.48
CA LYS A 505 19.70 45.33 -12.65
C LYS A 505 20.26 43.99 -13.15
N ASN A 506 19.82 42.88 -12.56
CA ASN A 506 20.25 41.54 -12.97
C ASN A 506 19.79 41.17 -14.40
N GLN A 507 18.71 41.79 -14.89
CA GLN A 507 18.22 41.63 -16.27
C GLN A 507 18.81 42.63 -17.28
N GLY A 508 19.73 43.51 -16.85
CA GLY A 508 20.34 44.54 -17.72
C GLY A 508 19.40 45.68 -18.13
N LYS A 509 18.28 45.88 -17.41
CA LYS A 509 17.25 46.90 -17.74
C LYS A 509 17.51 48.28 -17.12
N ILE A 510 18.51 48.42 -16.24
CA ILE A 510 18.94 49.70 -15.63
C ILE A 510 20.46 49.78 -15.66
N SER A 511 21.03 50.80 -16.32
CA SER A 511 22.44 51.18 -16.20
C SER A 511 22.65 52.14 -15.03
N GLU A 512 23.85 52.14 -14.44
CA GLU A 512 24.28 52.97 -13.29
C GLU A 512 23.74 54.41 -13.26
#